data_AF-A0A401TLZ2-F1
#
_entry.id   AF-A0A401TLZ2-F1
#
_cell.length_a   1.000
_cell.length_b   1.000
_cell.length_c   1.000
_cell.angle_alpha   90.00
_cell.angle_beta   90.00
_cell.angle_gamma   90.00
#
_symmetry.space_group_name_H-M   'P 1'
#
loop_
_entity.id
_entity.type
_entity.pdbx_description
1 polymer ?
#
loop_
_entity_poly.entity_id
_entity_poly.type
_entity_poly.pdbx_seq_one_letter_code
_entity_poly.pdbx_strand_id
1 'polypeptide(L)'
;MDLYRLRLSAAREYARALEASMGPVSADLQEPLKMNAVVQGIGPVFKLTLNVQNTSATRPVINLHISFLFDENLYSIKRAFFK
;
A
#
# COMPACT_ATOMS: atom_id res chain seq x y z
N MET A 1 -3.68 -33.68 -6.90
CA MET A 1 -4.66 -32.82 -7.57
C MET A 1 -4.75 -31.43 -6.94
N ASP A 2 -4.67 -31.33 -5.61
CA ASP A 2 -4.90 -30.05 -4.92
C ASP A 2 -3.76 -29.04 -5.06
N LEU A 3 -2.50 -29.48 -5.18
CA LEU A 3 -1.37 -28.57 -5.39
C LEU A 3 -1.47 -27.78 -6.70
N TYR A 4 -1.99 -28.39 -7.77
CA TYR A 4 -2.17 -27.71 -9.05
C TYR A 4 -3.27 -26.63 -8.96
N ARG A 5 -4.36 -26.94 -8.26
CA ARG A 5 -5.43 -25.97 -7.97
C ARG A 5 -4.95 -24.84 -7.08
N LEU A 6 -4.14 -25.14 -6.07
CA LEU A 6 -3.53 -24.14 -5.19
C LEU A 6 -2.62 -23.19 -5.98
N ARG A 7 -1.72 -23.72 -6.82
CA ARG A 7 -0.83 -22.91 -7.67
C ARG A 7 -1.62 -22.00 -8.62
N LEU A 8 -2.67 -22.53 -9.24
CA LEU A 8 -3.52 -21.74 -10.13
C LEU A 8 -4.26 -20.62 -9.37
N SER A 9 -4.84 -20.94 -8.21
CA SER A 9 -5.52 -19.96 -7.37
C SER A 9 -4.57 -18.86 -6.90
N ALA A 10 -3.41 -19.25 -6.35
CA ALA A 10 -2.39 -18.32 -5.90
C ALA A 10 -1.90 -17.41 -7.04
N ALA A 11 -1.63 -17.95 -8.22
CA ALA A 11 -1.20 -17.16 -9.38
C ALA A 11 -2.27 -16.16 -9.83
N ARG A 12 -3.55 -16.57 -9.87
CA ARG A 12 -4.67 -15.69 -10.26
C ARG A 12 -4.87 -14.56 -9.27
N GLU A 13 -4.92 -14.85 -7.98
CA GLU A 13 -5.11 -13.82 -6.96
C GLU A 13 -3.90 -12.90 -6.85
N TYR A 14 -2.69 -13.43 -7.03
CA TYR A 14 -1.49 -12.61 -7.08
C TYR A 14 -1.47 -11.66 -8.27
N ALA A 15 -1.84 -12.14 -9.47
CA ALA A 15 -1.96 -11.27 -10.65
C ALA A 15 -3.00 -10.17 -10.44
N ARG A 16 -4.18 -10.51 -9.89
CA ARG A 16 -5.20 -9.51 -9.53
C ARG A 16 -4.70 -8.48 -8.53
N ALA A 17 -4.00 -8.92 -7.48
CA ALA A 17 -3.45 -8.03 -6.46
C ALA A 17 -2.35 -7.10 -7.03
N LEU A 18 -1.55 -7.58 -8.00
CA LEU A 18 -0.56 -6.76 -8.70
C LEU A 18 -1.22 -5.74 -9.63
N GLU A 19 -2.20 -6.16 -10.44
CA GLU A 19 -2.98 -5.25 -11.31
C GLU A 19 -3.67 -4.15 -10.50
N ALA A 20 -4.22 -4.51 -9.33
CA ALA A 20 -4.84 -3.57 -8.40
C ALA A 20 -3.84 -2.87 -7.46
N SER A 21 -2.52 -3.12 -7.59
CA SER A 21 -1.46 -2.56 -6.74
C SER A 21 -1.74 -2.67 -5.23
N MET A 22 -2.38 -3.76 -4.79
CA MET A 22 -2.77 -3.98 -3.38
C MET A 22 -1.62 -4.46 -2.49
N GLY A 23 -0.44 -4.70 -3.05
CA GLY A 23 0.75 -5.06 -2.29
C GLY A 23 1.31 -3.87 -1.52
N PRO A 24 1.56 -3.98 -0.20
CA PRO A 24 2.18 -2.90 0.58
C PRO A 24 3.68 -2.70 0.27
N VAL A 25 4.24 -3.57 -0.58
CA VAL A 25 5.62 -3.53 -1.05
C VAL A 25 5.59 -3.54 -2.57
N SER A 26 6.16 -2.51 -3.18
CA SER A 26 6.43 -2.50 -4.61
C SER A 26 7.51 -3.54 -4.91
N ALA A 27 7.20 -4.46 -5.82
CA ALA A 27 8.15 -5.40 -6.38
C ALA A 27 8.88 -4.85 -7.62
N ASP A 28 8.61 -3.60 -8.01
CA ASP A 28 9.30 -2.96 -9.12
C ASP A 28 10.78 -2.72 -8.74
N LEU A 29 11.68 -3.22 -9.59
CA LEU A 29 13.13 -3.09 -9.44
C LEU A 29 13.59 -1.63 -9.59
N GLN A 30 12.82 -0.78 -10.29
CA GLN A 30 13.15 0.64 -10.44
C GLN A 30 12.75 1.46 -9.22
N GLU A 31 11.65 1.11 -8.55
CA GLU A 31 11.08 1.84 -7.42
C GLU A 31 10.70 0.89 -6.27
N PRO A 32 11.68 0.27 -5.61
CA PRO A 32 11.42 -0.64 -4.50
C PRO A 32 11.05 0.18 -3.26
N LEU A 33 9.75 0.23 -2.96
CA LEU A 33 9.16 1.01 -1.88
C LEU A 33 8.34 0.10 -0.97
N LYS A 34 8.57 0.20 0.34
CA LYS A 34 7.76 -0.45 1.37
C LYS A 34 6.92 0.60 2.07
N MET A 35 5.63 0.35 2.17
CA MET A 35 4.67 1.21 2.85
C MET A 35 3.97 0.44 3.97
N ASN A 36 3.77 1.08 5.11
CA ASN A 36 2.98 0.54 6.21
C ASN A 36 2.14 1.66 6.84
N ALA A 37 0.90 1.37 7.21
CA ALA A 37 0.01 2.31 7.87
C ALA A 37 -0.36 1.80 9.26
N VAL A 38 -0.21 2.64 10.28
CA VAL A 38 -0.56 2.33 11.66
C VAL A 38 -1.64 3.31 12.14
N VAL A 39 -2.73 2.77 12.68
CA VAL A 39 -3.81 3.55 13.29
C VAL A 39 -3.60 3.57 14.80
N GLN A 40 -3.59 4.76 15.39
CA GLN A 40 -3.45 4.97 16.83
C GLN A 40 -4.62 5.78 17.37
N GLY A 41 -5.25 5.30 18.45
CA GLY A 41 -6.45 5.90 19.02
C GLY A 41 -7.69 5.07 18.70
N ILE A 42 -8.55 4.92 19.70
CA ILE A 42 -9.76 4.08 19.67
C ILE A 42 -11.05 4.91 19.55
N GLY A 43 -10.92 6.24 19.52
CA GLY A 43 -12.04 7.18 19.47
C GLY A 43 -12.41 7.59 18.03
N PRO A 44 -13.42 8.47 17.88
CA PRO A 44 -13.84 9.01 16.58
C PRO A 44 -12.74 9.84 15.90
N VAL A 45 -11.71 10.22 16.64
CA VAL A 45 -10.48 10.82 16.13
C VAL A 45 -9.33 9.87 16.42
N PHE A 46 -8.58 9.52 15.38
CA PHE A 46 -7.41 8.67 15.45
C PHE A 46 -6.27 9.27 14.63
N LYS A 47 -5.05 8.89 14.99
CA LYS A 47 -3.83 9.25 14.29
C LYS A 47 -3.46 8.12 13.33
N LEU A 48 -3.49 8.42 12.02
CA LEU A 48 -2.95 7.55 10.98
C LEU A 48 -1.48 7.91 10.75
N THR A 49 -0.57 6.95 10.99
CA THR A 49 0.87 7.11 10.75
C THR A 49 1.27 6.26 9.56
N LEU A 50 1.71 6.91 8.48
CA LEU A 50 2.21 6.25 7.29
C LEU A 50 3.74 6.16 7.34
N ASN A 51 4.27 4.95 7.39
CA ASN A 51 5.71 4.68 7.33
C ASN A 51 6.07 4.31 5.89
N VAL A 52 6.92 5.12 5.27
CA VAL A 52 7.40 4.91 3.90
C VAL A 52 8.90 4.67 3.96
N GLN A 53 9.35 3.55 3.40
CA GLN A 53 10.73 3.14 3.39
C GLN A 53 11.16 2.78 1.97
N ASN A 54 12.18 3.46 1.47
CA ASN A 54 12.88 3.03 0.27
C ASN A 54 13.72 1.78 0.59
N THR A 55 13.52 0.69 -0.16
CA THR A 55 14.26 -0.57 0.00
C THR A 55 15.39 -0.71 -1.02
N SER A 56 15.63 0.30 -1.85
CA SER A 56 16.78 0.35 -2.75
C SER A 56 18.07 0.69 -1.99
N ALA A 57 19.17 0.05 -2.40
CA ALA A 57 20.49 0.29 -1.80
C ALA A 57 21.24 1.48 -2.43
N THR A 58 20.91 1.86 -3.66
CA THR A 58 21.75 2.75 -4.49
C THR A 58 20.98 3.88 -5.17
N ARG A 59 19.65 3.90 -5.07
CA ARG A 59 18.79 4.85 -5.81
C ARG A 59 17.77 5.54 -4.90
N PRO A 60 17.80 6.87 -4.78
CA PRO A 60 16.72 7.59 -4.12
C PRO A 60 15.44 7.54 -4.95
N VAL A 61 14.29 7.40 -4.30
CA VAL A 61 12.98 7.59 -4.94
C VAL A 61 12.57 9.05 -4.76
N ILE A 62 12.25 9.72 -5.86
CA ILE A 62 11.92 11.16 -5.89
C ILE A 62 10.54 11.37 -6.50
N ASN A 63 9.91 12.52 -6.22
CA ASN A 63 8.60 12.91 -6.78
C ASN A 63 7.44 11.94 -6.44
N LEU A 64 7.49 11.34 -5.25
CA LEU A 64 6.38 10.53 -4.73
C LEU A 64 5.18 11.42 -4.38
N HIS A 65 3.99 10.89 -4.60
CA HIS A 65 2.74 11.55 -4.26
C HIS A 65 1.91 10.58 -3.42
N ILE A 66 1.30 11.06 -2.35
CA ILE A 66 0.50 10.25 -1.44
C ILE A 66 -0.92 10.79 -1.41
N SER A 67 -1.88 9.91 -1.72
CA SER A 67 -3.31 10.18 -1.68
C SER A 67 -4.04 9.15 -0.82
N PHE A 68 -4.96 9.60 0.02
CA PHE A 68 -5.86 8.73 0.75
C PHE A 68 -7.20 8.62 0.02
N LEU A 69 -7.59 7.38 -0.32
CA LEU A 69 -8.93 7.06 -0.77
C LEU A 69 -9.74 6.58 0.44
N PHE A 70 -10.85 7.24 0.74
CA PHE A 70 -11.72 6.92 1.88
C PHE A 70 -13.17 7.31 1.57
N ASP A 71 -14.11 6.79 2.36
CA ASP A 71 -15.52 7.19 2.30
C ASP A 71 -15.73 8.48 3.10
N GLU A 72 -16.08 9.57 2.40
CA GLU A 72 -16.29 10.90 2.98
C GLU A 72 -17.51 10.99 3.90
N ASN A 73 -18.46 10.03 3.79
CA ASN A 73 -19.61 9.98 4.70
C ASN A 73 -19.22 9.43 6.08
N LEU A 74 -18.11 8.69 6.16
CA LEU A 74 -17.65 8.01 7.38
C LEU A 74 -16.45 8.71 8.03
N TYR A 75 -15.54 9.25 7.22
CA TYR A 75 -14.28 9.81 7.70
C TYR A 75 -14.01 11.19 7.12
N SER A 76 -13.33 12.05 7.89
CA SER A 76 -12.85 13.35 7.45
C SER A 76 -11.34 13.46 7.67
N ILE A 77 -10.59 13.67 6.59
CA ILE A 77 -9.13 13.84 6.61
C ILE A 77 -8.80 15.26 6.17
N LYS A 78 -8.14 16.04 7.05
CA LYS A 78 -7.78 17.45 6.76
C LYS A 78 -6.86 17.62 5.55
N ARG A 79 -5.94 16.68 5.33
CA ARG A 79 -4.98 16.68 4.21
C ARG A 79 -4.94 15.30 3.56
N ALA A 80 -5.86 15.08 2.63
CA ALA A 80 -6.00 13.80 1.92
C ALA A 80 -4.90 13.57 0.86
N PHE A 81 -4.23 14.63 0.41
CA PHE A 81 -3.18 14.57 -0.60
C PHE A 81 -1.95 15.40 -0.20
N PHE A 82 -0.77 14.83 -0.42
CA PHE A 82 0.48 15.54 -0.28
C PHE A 82 1.56 15.02 -1.23
N LYS A 83 2.49 15.92 -1.54
CA LYS A 83 3.71 15.69 -2.32
C LYS A 83 4.88 15.52 -1.37
#